data_AF-A0AAD7A6B3-F1
#
_entry.id   AF-A0AAD7A6B3-F1
#
_cell.length_a   1.000
_cell.length_b   1.000
_cell.length_c   1.000
_cell.angle_alpha   90.00
_cell.angle_beta   90.00
_cell.angle_gamma   90.00
#
_symmetry.space_group_name_H-M   'P 1'
#
loop_
_entity.id
_entity.type
_entity.pdbx_description
1 polymer ?
#
loop_
_entity_poly.entity_id
_entity_poly.type
_entity_poly.pdbx_seq_one_letter_code
_entity_poly.pdbx_strand_id
1 'polypeptide(L)'
;MATIKTTTPALPDYITYRYANRLVYVRPATTYEIALDIAQKEFVELTDIPRDRISFNTVATLNRQEPRVVRISESAWFAAVARQLCGGVIDIIVVPDPNSPPTYLAVPADMMKEEIDILRKTRASAPSTPARSRQSSPSANSTKSVKRSWLPRLG
;
A
#
# COMPACT_ATOMS: atom_id res chain seq x y z
N MET A 1 -0.40 -50.78 7.14
CA MET A 1 0.46 -49.94 8.01
C MET A 1 1.24 -48.99 7.13
N ALA A 2 0.96 -47.69 7.19
CA ALA A 2 1.66 -46.70 6.35
C ALA A 2 2.97 -46.28 7.03
N THR A 3 4.11 -46.63 6.42
CA THR A 3 5.44 -46.22 6.87
C THR A 3 5.68 -44.77 6.45
N ILE A 4 5.56 -43.84 7.39
CA ILE A 4 5.90 -42.43 7.14
C ILE A 4 7.41 -42.32 7.13
N LYS A 5 8.02 -42.18 5.95
CA LYS A 5 9.43 -41.85 5.82
C LYS A 5 9.60 -40.39 6.23
N THR A 6 10.13 -40.16 7.43
CA THR A 6 10.55 -38.83 7.87
C THR A 6 11.81 -38.44 7.10
N THR A 7 11.63 -37.96 5.87
CA THR A 7 12.71 -37.36 5.10
C THR A 7 13.09 -36.06 5.79
N THR A 8 14.32 -36.00 6.32
CA THR A 8 14.90 -34.78 6.87
C THR A 8 14.78 -33.66 5.83
N PRO A 9 14.16 -32.51 6.14
CA PRO A 9 13.98 -31.45 5.15
C PRO A 9 15.36 -30.87 4.81
N ALA A 10 15.82 -31.15 3.59
CA ALA A 10 17.02 -30.54 3.04
C ALA A 10 16.73 -29.09 2.66
N LEU A 11 17.74 -28.22 2.79
CA LEU A 11 17.63 -26.85 2.31
C LEU A 11 17.52 -26.84 0.77
N PRO A 12 16.74 -25.92 0.19
CA PRO A 12 16.74 -25.72 -1.26
C PRO A 12 18.11 -25.26 -1.76
N ASP A 13 18.38 -25.41 -3.06
CA ASP A 13 19.67 -24.99 -3.64
C ASP A 13 19.85 -23.47 -3.61
N TYR A 14 18.77 -22.74 -3.87
CA TYR A 14 18.71 -21.28 -3.85
C TYR A 14 17.31 -20.78 -3.48
N ILE A 15 17.27 -19.59 -2.90
CA ILE A 15 16.05 -18.83 -2.62
C ILE A 15 16.19 -17.43 -3.22
N THR A 16 15.09 -16.69 -3.24
CA THR A 16 15.06 -15.32 -3.76
C THR A 16 14.69 -14.36 -2.65
N TYR A 17 15.52 -13.36 -2.39
CA TYR A 17 15.15 -12.23 -1.54
C TYR A 17 14.48 -11.15 -2.37
N ARG A 18 13.36 -10.63 -1.87
CA ARG A 18 12.63 -9.49 -2.47
C ARG A 18 12.63 -8.32 -1.51
N TYR A 19 13.12 -7.17 -1.97
CA TYR A 19 13.03 -5.91 -1.25
C TYR A 19 12.63 -4.79 -2.20
N ALA A 20 11.59 -4.03 -1.86
CA ALA A 20 10.93 -3.08 -2.74
C ALA A 20 10.60 -3.71 -4.11
N ASN A 21 11.28 -3.29 -5.19
CA ASN A 21 11.10 -3.82 -6.54
C ASN A 21 12.31 -4.63 -7.04
N ARG A 22 13.19 -5.07 -6.14
CA ARG A 22 14.40 -5.82 -6.48
C ARG A 22 14.32 -7.25 -5.96
N LEU A 23 14.82 -8.17 -6.78
CA LEU A 23 14.89 -9.60 -6.50
C LEU A 23 16.34 -10.05 -6.64
N VAL A 24 16.84 -10.80 -5.67
CA VAL A 24 18.21 -11.33 -5.68
C VAL A 24 18.18 -12.82 -5.34
N TYR A 25 18.80 -13.64 -6.19
CA TYR A 25 19.00 -15.05 -5.90
C TYR A 25 20.15 -15.22 -4.91
N VAL A 26 19.89 -15.90 -3.80
CA VAL A 26 20.85 -16.11 -2.74
C VAL A 26 20.87 -17.57 -2.32
N ARG A 27 22.03 -18.02 -1.84
CA ARG A 27 22.12 -19.31 -1.15
C ARG A 27 21.35 -19.22 0.17
N PRO A 28 20.54 -20.22 0.55
CA PRO A 28 19.76 -20.11 1.77
C PRO A 28 20.67 -20.09 3.00
N ALA A 29 20.46 -19.10 3.85
CA ALA A 29 21.19 -18.97 5.11
C ALA A 29 20.74 -20.05 6.11
N THR A 30 21.69 -20.61 6.85
CA THR A 30 21.40 -21.59 7.91
C THR A 30 20.82 -20.95 9.15
N THR A 31 21.16 -19.69 9.43
CA THR A 31 20.68 -18.92 10.58
C THR A 31 20.07 -17.59 10.14
N TYR A 32 19.23 -17.02 11.00
CA TYR A 32 18.59 -15.72 10.77
C TYR A 32 19.61 -14.57 10.69
N GLU A 33 20.63 -14.59 11.55
CA GLU A 33 21.70 -13.58 11.53
C GLU A 33 22.49 -13.57 10.22
N ILE A 34 22.82 -14.74 9.68
CA ILE A 34 23.49 -14.85 8.37
C ILE A 34 22.56 -14.33 7.25
N ALA A 35 21.25 -14.55 7.38
CA ALA A 35 20.27 -14.01 6.44
C ALA A 35 20.26 -12.48 6.45
N LEU A 36 20.36 -11.87 7.63
CA LEU A 36 20.48 -10.41 7.78
C LEU A 36 21.77 -9.89 7.15
N ASP A 37 22.91 -10.56 7.38
CA ASP A 37 24.19 -10.19 6.78
C ASP A 37 24.11 -10.21 5.25
N ILE A 38 23.52 -11.27 4.68
CA ILE A 38 23.31 -11.40 3.23
C ILE A 38 22.37 -10.28 2.74
N ALA A 39 21.26 -10.03 3.43
CA ALA A 39 20.32 -8.99 3.05
C ALA A 39 20.98 -7.60 3.02
N GLN A 40 21.73 -7.22 4.06
CA GLN A 40 22.42 -5.93 4.11
C GLN A 40 23.55 -5.81 3.09
N LYS A 41 24.19 -6.94 2.73
CA LYS A 41 25.23 -6.99 1.70
C LYS A 41 24.67 -6.82 0.28
N GLU A 42 23.58 -7.52 -0.03
CA GLU A 42 22.98 -7.53 -1.37
C GLU A 42 22.07 -6.30 -1.62
N PHE A 43 21.46 -5.75 -0.56
CA PHE A 43 20.64 -4.56 -0.63
C PHE A 43 21.29 -3.41 0.13
N VAL A 44 22.00 -2.53 -0.60
CA VAL A 44 22.70 -1.35 -0.03
C VAL A 44 21.77 -0.44 0.77
N GLU A 45 20.48 -0.38 0.41
CA GLU A 45 19.46 0.40 1.12
C GLU A 45 19.20 -0.12 2.55
N LEU A 46 19.56 -1.36 2.84
CA LEU A 46 19.41 -1.99 4.16
C LEU A 46 20.66 -1.84 5.03
N THR A 47 21.79 -1.37 4.49
CA THR A 47 23.08 -1.31 5.22
C THR A 47 23.00 -0.39 6.44
N ASP A 48 22.29 0.74 6.33
CA ASP A 48 22.14 1.71 7.43
C ASP A 48 20.99 1.37 8.39
N ILE A 49 20.20 0.34 8.07
CA ILE A 49 19.01 -0.03 8.85
C ILE A 49 19.43 -1.01 9.95
N PRO A 50 19.06 -0.75 11.22
CA PRO A 50 19.39 -1.67 12.31
C PRO A 50 18.67 -3.01 12.12
N ARG A 51 19.36 -4.09 12.46
CA ARG A 51 18.90 -5.49 12.27
C ARG A 51 17.52 -5.76 12.85
N ASP A 52 17.23 -5.19 14.01
CA ASP A 52 15.95 -5.37 14.73
C ASP A 52 14.75 -4.83 13.93
N ARG A 53 15.01 -3.94 12.97
CA ARG A 53 13.98 -3.37 12.08
C ARG A 53 13.84 -4.14 10.77
N ILE A 54 14.68 -5.13 10.50
CA ILE A 54 14.60 -5.93 9.29
C ILE A 54 13.83 -7.22 9.60
N SER A 55 12.72 -7.42 8.91
CA SER A 55 11.87 -8.60 9.06
C SER A 55 11.77 -9.37 7.75
N PHE A 56 11.87 -10.70 7.84
CA PHE A 56 11.67 -11.59 6.72
C PHE A 56 10.26 -12.18 6.77
N ASN A 57 9.57 -12.11 5.64
CA ASN A 57 8.21 -12.56 5.48
C ASN A 57 8.11 -13.53 4.31
N THR A 58 7.16 -14.45 4.37
CA THR A 58 6.83 -15.34 3.25
C THR A 58 5.33 -15.36 3.07
N VAL A 59 4.89 -15.62 1.85
CA VAL A 59 3.47 -15.87 1.58
C VAL A 59 3.18 -17.32 1.92
N ALA A 60 2.18 -17.54 2.77
CA ALA A 60 1.71 -18.87 3.14
C ALA A 60 0.20 -18.99 2.98
N THR A 61 -0.25 -20.11 2.43
CA THR A 61 -1.66 -20.46 2.29
C THR A 61 -2.11 -21.22 3.53
N LEU A 62 -2.88 -20.57 4.40
CA LEU A 62 -3.43 -21.21 5.60
C LEU A 62 -4.83 -21.74 5.30
N ASN A 63 -5.08 -23.04 5.55
CA ASN A 63 -6.41 -23.66 5.54
C ASN A 63 -7.26 -23.41 4.27
N ARG A 64 -6.65 -23.49 3.07
CA ARG A 64 -7.31 -23.25 1.77
C ARG A 64 -7.92 -21.84 1.62
N GLN A 65 -7.55 -20.89 2.47
CA GLN A 65 -7.92 -19.48 2.33
C GLN A 65 -6.94 -18.74 1.42
N GLU A 66 -7.20 -17.46 1.22
CA GLU A 66 -6.33 -16.57 0.46
C GLU A 66 -4.89 -16.56 1.01
N PRO A 67 -3.88 -16.41 0.12
CA PRO A 67 -2.49 -16.31 0.52
C PRO A 67 -2.28 -15.14 1.48
N ARG A 68 -1.67 -15.39 2.63
CA ARG A 68 -1.34 -14.35 3.62
C ARG A 68 0.16 -14.19 3.78
N VAL A 69 0.59 -12.95 3.99
CA VAL A 69 1.98 -12.64 4.34
C VAL A 69 2.19 -12.98 5.81
N VAL A 70 3.17 -13.83 6.09
CA VAL A 70 3.52 -14.30 7.43
C VAL A 70 4.98 -13.96 7.71
N ARG A 71 5.25 -13.34 8.86
CA ARG A 71 6.60 -13.08 9.33
C ARG A 71 7.27 -14.36 9.81
N ILE A 72 8.52 -14.58 9.40
CA ILE A 72 9.38 -15.66 9.85
C ILE A 72 10.14 -15.17 11.09
N SER A 73 9.98 -15.86 12.22
CA SER A 73 10.79 -15.60 13.41
C SER A 73 12.18 -16.22 13.28
N GLU A 74 13.15 -15.71 14.05
CA GLU A 74 14.49 -16.29 14.12
C GLU A 74 14.48 -17.78 14.46
N SER A 75 13.68 -18.18 15.44
CA SER A 75 13.52 -19.59 15.86
C SER A 75 12.91 -20.49 14.79
N ALA A 76 12.10 -19.93 13.89
CA ALA A 76 11.45 -20.66 12.82
C ALA A 76 12.21 -20.59 11.49
N TRP A 77 13.30 -19.81 11.43
CA TRP A 77 14.02 -19.52 10.20
C TRP A 77 14.39 -20.79 9.43
N PHE A 78 15.14 -21.68 10.08
CA PHE A 78 15.62 -22.91 9.44
C PHE A 78 14.46 -23.76 8.90
N ALA A 79 13.41 -23.95 9.71
CA ALA A 79 12.25 -24.74 9.30
C ALA A 79 11.44 -24.09 8.17
N ALA A 80 11.34 -22.76 8.17
CA ALA A 80 10.65 -22.01 7.11
C ALA A 80 11.41 -22.09 5.78
N VAL A 81 12.72 -21.90 5.83
CA VAL A 81 13.59 -21.93 4.64
C VAL A 81 13.73 -23.36 4.08
N ALA A 82 13.84 -24.38 4.94
CA ALA A 82 13.92 -25.77 4.48
C ALA A 82 12.62 -26.28 3.83
N ARG A 83 11.49 -25.62 4.10
CA ARG A 83 10.20 -25.93 3.47
C ARG A 83 9.93 -25.10 2.21
N GLN A 84 10.76 -24.11 1.92
CA GLN A 84 10.65 -23.34 0.69
C GLN A 84 11.03 -24.21 -0.52
N LEU A 85 10.35 -23.97 -1.63
CA LEU A 85 10.71 -24.57 -2.91
C LEU A 85 11.97 -23.89 -3.45
N CYS A 86 12.71 -24.57 -4.33
CA CYS A 86 13.83 -23.94 -5.04
C CYS A 86 13.33 -22.70 -5.79
N GLY A 87 13.98 -21.55 -5.56
CA GLY A 87 13.55 -20.26 -6.10
C GLY A 87 12.42 -19.57 -5.33
N GLY A 88 11.99 -20.12 -4.20
CA GLY A 88 11.04 -19.52 -3.28
C GLY A 88 11.38 -18.08 -2.92
N VAL A 89 10.37 -17.22 -2.82
CA VAL A 89 10.54 -15.80 -2.53
C VAL A 89 10.34 -15.52 -1.05
N ILE A 90 11.32 -14.85 -0.44
CA ILE A 90 11.25 -14.29 0.91
C ILE A 90 11.26 -12.77 0.79
N ASP A 91 10.23 -12.15 1.34
CA ASP A 91 10.04 -10.70 1.36
C ASP A 91 10.79 -10.09 2.53
N ILE A 92 11.59 -9.07 2.26
CA ILE A 92 12.24 -8.27 3.28
C ILE A 92 11.38 -7.03 3.50
N ILE A 93 10.98 -6.79 4.75
CA ILE A 93 10.19 -5.63 5.15
C ILE A 93 10.92 -4.90 6.27
N VAL A 94 11.05 -3.59 6.12
CA VAL A 94 11.59 -2.69 7.15
C VAL A 94 10.45 -2.25 8.07
N VAL A 95 10.55 -2.61 9.34
CA VAL A 95 9.62 -2.21 10.39
C VAL A 95 9.89 -0.75 10.77
N PRO A 96 8.85 0.10 10.88
CA PRO A 96 8.99 1.46 11.39
C PRO A 96 9.59 1.49 12.80
N ASP A 97 10.30 2.57 13.14
CA ASP A 97 10.86 2.73 14.47
C ASP A 97 9.72 2.88 15.49
N PRO A 98 9.62 2.02 16.52
CA PRO A 98 8.58 2.12 17.53
C PRO A 98 8.65 3.43 18.33
N ASN A 99 9.82 4.07 18.40
CA ASN A 99 10.00 5.34 19.09
C ASN A 99 9.72 6.56 18.20
N SER A 100 9.49 6.35 16.90
CA SER A 100 9.10 7.45 16.03
C SER A 100 7.70 7.93 16.38
N PRO A 101 7.49 9.25 16.53
CA PRO A 101 6.17 9.78 16.81
C PRO A 101 5.20 9.37 15.68
N PRO A 102 3.94 9.01 16.01
CA PRO A 102 3.00 8.60 14.99
C PRO A 102 2.81 9.75 13.99
N THR A 103 2.91 9.44 12.70
CA THR A 103 2.74 10.45 11.64
C THR A 103 1.25 10.73 11.45
N TYR A 104 0.70 11.64 12.25
CA TYR A 104 -0.72 12.01 12.21
C TYR A 104 -1.10 12.92 11.02
N LEU A 105 -0.12 13.43 10.26
CA LEU A 105 -0.34 14.46 9.24
C LEU A 105 -0.19 13.97 7.78
N ALA A 106 0.11 12.69 7.56
CA ALA A 106 0.20 12.14 6.21
C ALA A 106 -1.21 11.77 5.71
N VAL A 107 -1.93 12.75 5.16
CA VAL A 107 -3.09 12.46 4.31
C VAL A 107 -2.55 11.77 3.05
N PRO A 108 -2.95 10.53 2.73
CA PRO A 108 -2.53 9.87 1.51
C PRO A 108 -2.87 10.77 0.31
N ALA A 109 -1.88 11.12 -0.50
CA ALA A 109 -2.09 11.99 -1.67
C ALA A 109 -3.13 11.41 -2.66
N ASP A 110 -3.33 10.09 -2.64
CA ASP A 110 -4.37 9.42 -3.43
C ASP A 110 -5.79 9.76 -2.99
N MET A 111 -6.03 10.17 -1.74
CA MET A 111 -7.37 10.59 -1.30
C MET A 111 -7.72 12.02 -1.71
N MET A 112 -6.75 12.87 -2.07
CA MET A 112 -7.05 14.24 -2.52
C MET A 112 -7.51 14.32 -3.99
N LYS A 113 -7.33 13.25 -4.79
CA LYS A 113 -7.68 13.30 -6.21
C LYS A 113 -9.18 13.10 -6.45
N GLU A 114 -9.86 12.28 -5.65
CA GLU A 114 -11.29 12.05 -5.79
C GLU A 114 -12.15 13.21 -5.27
N GLU A 115 -11.73 13.90 -4.21
CA GLU A 115 -12.54 14.99 -3.63
C GLU A 115 -12.60 16.24 -4.53
N ILE A 116 -11.52 16.55 -5.24
CA ILE A 116 -11.48 17.71 -6.17
C ILE A 116 -12.39 17.49 -7.39
N ASP A 117 -12.51 16.25 -7.88
CA ASP A 117 -13.39 15.95 -9.01
C ASP A 117 -14.87 15.94 -8.63
N ILE A 118 -15.22 15.52 -7.41
CA ILE A 118 -16.60 15.59 -6.91
C ILE A 118 -17.05 17.05 -6.73
N LEU A 119 -16.17 17.94 -6.24
CA LEU A 119 -16.47 19.36 -6.09
C LEU A 119 -16.52 20.14 -7.41
N ARG A 120 -15.79 19.71 -8.45
CA ARG A 120 -15.89 20.32 -9.80
C ARG A 120 -17.13 19.87 -10.57
N LYS A 121 -17.63 18.65 -10.34
CA LYS A 121 -18.72 18.08 -11.14
C LYS A 121 -20.11 18.65 -10.81
N THR A 122 -20.26 19.37 -9.70
CA THR A 122 -21.55 19.97 -9.30
C THR A 122 -21.78 21.39 -9.84
N ARG A 123 -20.80 22.01 -10.52
CA ARG A 123 -20.95 23.38 -11.07
C ARG A 123 -21.21 23.48 -12.57
N ALA A 124 -21.20 22.37 -13.31
CA ALA A 124 -21.32 22.39 -14.77
C ALA A 124 -22.48 21.51 -15.26
N SER A 125 -23.72 21.95 -15.07
CA SER A 125 -24.85 21.55 -15.93
C SER A 125 -26.06 22.48 -15.73
N ALA A 126 -25.97 23.71 -16.24
CA ALA A 126 -27.17 24.43 -16.66
C ALA A 126 -27.33 24.19 -18.17
N PRO A 127 -28.41 23.55 -18.65
CA PRO A 127 -28.62 23.31 -20.07
C PRO A 127 -28.92 24.63 -20.79
N SER A 128 -28.08 24.98 -21.76
CA SER A 128 -28.31 26.08 -22.70
C SER A 128 -29.39 25.68 -23.71
N THR A 129 -30.56 26.31 -23.63
CA THR A 129 -31.61 26.22 -24.65
C THR A 129 -31.23 27.04 -25.90
N PRO A 130 -31.48 26.55 -27.12
CA PRO A 130 -31.20 27.31 -28.34
C PRO A 130 -32.29 28.36 -28.59
N ALA A 131 -31.88 29.62 -28.75
CA ALA A 131 -32.74 30.76 -29.02
C ALA A 131 -33.28 30.73 -30.46
N ARG A 132 -34.61 30.72 -30.59
CA ARG A 132 -35.36 30.87 -31.85
C ARG A 132 -35.75 32.35 -32.02
N SER A 133 -35.41 32.92 -33.17
CA SER A 133 -35.71 34.30 -33.55
C SER A 133 -37.21 34.57 -33.75
N ARG A 134 -37.71 35.74 -33.30
CA ARG A 134 -38.39 36.80 -34.09
C ARG A 134 -39.23 37.74 -33.20
N GLN A 135 -39.00 39.06 -33.39
CA GLN A 135 -39.92 40.24 -33.34
C GLN A 135 -40.95 40.31 -32.18
N SER A 136 -41.12 41.39 -31.39
CA SER A 136 -41.36 42.80 -31.76
C SER A 136 -41.34 43.68 -30.48
N SER A 137 -40.96 44.95 -30.58
CA SER A 137 -41.10 46.02 -29.54
C SER A 137 -42.58 46.44 -29.34
N PRO A 138 -42.97 47.47 -28.53
CA PRO A 138 -42.31 48.22 -27.42
C PRO A 138 -43.22 48.43 -26.15
N SER A 139 -42.66 48.91 -25.02
CA SER A 139 -43.18 50.07 -24.24
C SER A 139 -42.73 50.12 -22.76
N ALA A 140 -42.08 51.24 -22.43
CA ALA A 140 -42.20 52.16 -21.28
C ALA A 140 -42.47 51.71 -19.82
N ASN A 141 -41.82 52.49 -18.94
CA ASN A 141 -42.11 52.83 -17.54
C ASN A 141 -41.58 51.88 -16.44
N SER A 142 -40.68 52.39 -15.59
CA SER A 142 -40.98 52.81 -14.20
C SER A 142 -41.15 51.58 -13.29
N THR A 143 -40.45 51.33 -12.19
CA THR A 143 -39.93 52.20 -11.13
C THR A 143 -39.15 51.29 -10.15
N LYS A 144 -38.18 51.88 -9.44
CA LYS A 144 -37.55 51.53 -8.16
C LYS A 144 -37.97 50.27 -7.36
N SER A 145 -36.95 49.72 -6.66
CA SER A 145 -36.96 48.76 -5.54
C SER A 145 -36.94 47.28 -5.97
N VAL A 146 -36.22 46.35 -5.35
CA VAL A 146 -35.95 46.13 -3.92
C VAL A 146 -34.58 45.43 -3.75
N LYS A 147 -33.74 45.94 -2.84
CA LYS A 147 -32.57 45.23 -2.30
C LYS A 147 -33.07 44.04 -1.47
N ARG A 148 -32.69 42.80 -1.80
CA ARG A 148 -32.90 41.64 -0.93
C ARG A 148 -31.56 41.19 -0.33
N SER A 149 -31.38 41.51 0.94
CA SER A 149 -30.32 40.99 1.81
C SER A 149 -30.64 39.56 2.22
N TRP A 150 -29.65 38.67 2.11
CA TRP A 150 -29.69 37.31 2.66
C TRP A 150 -28.61 37.19 3.74
N LEU A 151 -29.00 37.44 4.99
CA LEU A 151 -28.27 36.97 6.17
C LEU A 151 -29.31 36.33 7.11
N PRO A 152 -29.07 35.12 7.62
CA PRO A 152 -29.89 34.57 8.68
C PRO A 152 -29.54 35.22 10.02
N ARG A 153 -30.57 35.60 10.78
CA ARG A 153 -30.44 35.89 12.22
C ARG A 153 -30.23 34.58 12.95
N LEU A 154 -29.16 34.50 13.73
CA LEU A 154 -29.01 33.52 14.80
C LEU A 154 -29.77 34.04 16.04
N GLY A 155 -30.60 33.17 16.60
CA GLY A 155 -31.14 33.26 17.96
C GLY A 155 -30.77 31.97 18.67
#